data_AF-A0A1Q9A2M3-F1
#
_entry.id   AF-A0A1Q9A2M3-F1
#
_cell.length_a   1.000
_cell.length_b   1.000
_cell.length_c   1.000
_cell.angle_alpha   90.00
_cell.angle_beta   90.00
_cell.angle_gamma   90.00
#
_symmetry.space_group_name_H-M   'P 1'
#
loop_
_entity.id
_entity.type
_entity.pdbx_description
1 polymer ?
#
loop_
_entity_poly.entity_id
_entity_poly.type
_entity_poly.pdbx_seq_one_letter_code
_entity_poly.pdbx_strand_id
1 'polypeptide(L)'
;MKIKHYIVTYKNNPKLETCVESILNTPTEHDRSIYVIANHSLDCLPDRYPVKMLRNELRPDFSTGHLARNWNQALINGFVDLKSPDADLLILSQNDCEFETGYLDECIRLHQTYDLVTYGEGDNCISYAPRAVARVGLWDERFCNIGYQEADYLLRAAIYLRDKASINDGANHKRQHNPIDTVEKVTKRLPTGYDRKEESHMASMRYHRHTHDLFLAKWKRPPGDWADDYLSTQQHLLNHIYYPYFEADVETLAEQNYLAFL
;
A
#
# COMPACT_ATOMS: atom_id res chain seq x y z
N MET A 1 -9.20 4.73 19.10
CA MET A 1 -8.30 5.10 17.98
C MET A 1 -9.16 5.55 16.83
N LYS A 2 -8.66 6.49 16.03
CA LYS A 2 -9.23 6.89 14.76
C LYS A 2 -8.54 6.11 13.65
N ILE A 3 -9.31 5.28 12.95
CA ILE A 3 -8.82 4.33 11.96
C ILE A 3 -9.48 4.64 10.62
N LYS A 4 -8.68 4.74 9.56
CA LYS A 4 -9.21 4.90 8.21
C LYS A 4 -8.78 3.75 7.33
N HIS A 5 -9.75 3.08 6.71
CA HIS A 5 -9.53 1.99 5.77
C HIS A 5 -9.75 2.50 4.35
N TYR A 6 -8.73 2.47 3.51
CA TYR A 6 -8.78 2.83 2.10
C TYR A 6 -8.71 1.59 1.23
N ILE A 7 -9.70 1.45 0.34
CA ILE A 7 -9.79 0.35 -0.62
C ILE A 7 -9.58 0.92 -2.02
N VAL A 8 -8.68 0.35 -2.82
CA VAL A 8 -8.57 0.71 -4.24
C VAL A 8 -9.38 -0.27 -5.09
N THR A 9 -10.13 0.26 -6.05
CA THR A 9 -10.87 -0.56 -7.01
C THR A 9 -10.60 -0.09 -8.43
N TYR A 10 -10.80 -0.99 -9.38
CA TYR A 10 -10.84 -0.71 -10.81
C TYR A 10 -11.76 -1.73 -11.50
N LYS A 11 -12.97 -1.29 -11.86
CA LYS A 11 -13.97 -2.03 -12.63
C LYS A 11 -14.21 -3.46 -12.12
N ASN A 12 -14.34 -3.64 -10.81
CA ASN A 12 -14.58 -4.95 -10.19
C ASN A 12 -15.51 -4.84 -8.97
N ASN A 13 -16.70 -4.28 -9.20
CA ASN A 13 -17.70 -4.00 -8.18
C ASN A 13 -18.11 -5.23 -7.34
N PRO A 14 -18.26 -6.46 -7.91
CA PRO A 14 -18.61 -7.63 -7.10
C PRO A 14 -17.55 -7.99 -6.05
N LYS A 15 -16.26 -7.87 -6.38
CA LYS A 15 -15.16 -8.10 -5.42
C LYS A 15 -15.09 -6.99 -4.38
N LEU A 16 -15.23 -5.74 -4.84
CA LEU A 16 -15.31 -4.59 -3.95
C LEU A 16 -16.43 -4.73 -2.91
N GLU A 17 -17.63 -5.17 -3.32
CA GLU A 17 -18.76 -5.39 -2.43
C GLU A 17 -18.44 -6.46 -1.37
N THR A 18 -17.85 -7.59 -1.79
CA THR A 18 -17.40 -8.66 -0.88
C THR A 18 -16.37 -8.15 0.13
N CYS A 19 -15.39 -7.36 -0.34
CA CYS A 19 -14.36 -6.75 0.51
C CYS A 19 -14.99 -5.83 1.56
N VAL A 20 -15.86 -4.91 1.15
CA VAL A 20 -16.57 -3.98 2.05
C VAL A 20 -17.44 -4.73 3.06
N GLU A 21 -18.17 -5.76 2.64
CA GLU A 21 -18.96 -6.60 3.54
C GLU A 21 -18.09 -7.27 4.60
N SER A 22 -16.95 -7.86 4.22
CA SER A 22 -16.03 -8.49 5.17
C SER A 22 -15.48 -7.50 6.21
N ILE A 23 -15.20 -6.25 5.79
CA ILE A 23 -14.77 -5.18 6.69
C ILE A 23 -15.89 -4.82 7.68
N LEU A 24 -17.11 -4.62 7.18
CA LEU A 24 -18.26 -4.19 7.97
C LEU A 24 -18.75 -5.29 8.93
N ASN A 25 -18.53 -6.57 8.60
CA ASN A 25 -18.83 -7.71 9.46
C ASN A 25 -17.93 -7.77 10.72
N THR A 26 -16.85 -6.98 10.78
CA THR A 26 -16.07 -6.80 12.00
C THR A 26 -16.62 -5.62 12.80
N PRO A 27 -17.30 -5.86 13.95
CA PRO A 27 -17.71 -4.79 14.86
C PRO A 27 -16.49 -4.15 15.52
N THR A 28 -16.59 -2.88 15.90
CA THR A 28 -15.52 -2.19 16.64
C THR A 28 -16.06 -0.98 17.38
N GLU A 29 -15.46 -0.68 18.55
CA GLU A 29 -15.69 0.53 19.33
C GLU A 29 -14.78 1.70 18.89
N HIS A 30 -13.93 1.48 17.89
CA HIS A 30 -13.05 2.51 17.34
C HIS A 30 -13.77 3.40 16.33
N ASP A 31 -13.31 4.65 16.21
CA ASP A 31 -13.77 5.56 15.16
C ASP A 31 -13.20 5.10 13.82
N ARG A 32 -13.96 4.24 13.12
CA ARG A 32 -13.56 3.64 11.84
C ARG A 32 -14.30 4.31 10.68
N SER A 33 -13.54 4.88 9.76
CA SER A 33 -14.03 5.38 8.47
C SER A 33 -13.52 4.52 7.31
N ILE A 34 -14.37 4.26 6.32
CA ILE A 34 -14.03 3.46 5.13
C ILE A 34 -14.14 4.31 3.88
N TYR A 35 -13.11 4.28 3.06
CA TYR A 35 -12.98 5.03 1.82
C TYR A 35 -12.70 4.07 0.67
N VAL A 36 -13.26 4.36 -0.49
CA VAL A 36 -12.99 3.62 -1.72
C VAL A 36 -12.42 4.58 -2.76
N ILE A 37 -11.18 4.35 -3.20
CA ILE A 37 -10.57 5.07 -4.31
C ILE A 37 -11.02 4.39 -5.61
N ALA A 38 -11.96 5.04 -6.29
CA ALA A 38 -12.52 4.60 -7.56
C ALA A 38 -11.67 5.08 -8.73
N ASN A 39 -11.17 4.15 -9.53
CA ASN A 39 -10.22 4.40 -10.61
C ASN A 39 -10.79 4.17 -12.01
N HIS A 40 -12.08 3.87 -12.10
CA HIS A 40 -12.81 3.68 -13.34
C HIS A 40 -14.21 4.31 -13.21
N SER A 41 -14.74 4.87 -14.29
CA SER A 41 -16.05 5.53 -14.32
C SER A 41 -17.20 4.64 -13.82
N LEU A 42 -17.15 3.35 -14.16
CA LEU A 42 -18.07 2.29 -13.72
C LEU A 42 -17.90 1.81 -12.26
N ASP A 43 -16.90 2.27 -11.53
CA ASP A 43 -16.76 1.90 -10.11
C ASP A 43 -17.93 2.49 -9.32
N CYS A 44 -18.66 1.61 -8.64
CA CYS A 44 -19.79 1.98 -7.81
C CYS A 44 -20.02 0.96 -6.68
N LEU A 45 -20.66 1.45 -5.62
CA LEU A 45 -21.21 0.64 -4.56
C LEU A 45 -22.64 1.10 -4.28
N PRO A 46 -23.53 0.20 -3.85
CA PRO A 46 -24.85 0.57 -3.35
C PRO A 46 -24.78 1.54 -2.16
N ASP A 47 -25.69 2.52 -2.11
CA ASP A 47 -25.75 3.55 -1.05
C ASP A 47 -26.00 3.00 0.37
N ARG A 48 -26.37 1.71 0.49
CA ARG A 48 -26.53 1.03 1.78
C ARG A 48 -25.21 0.89 2.55
N TYR A 49 -24.07 0.94 1.87
CA TYR A 49 -22.77 0.81 2.51
C TYR A 49 -22.32 2.18 3.05
N PRO A 50 -21.95 2.29 4.34
CA PRO A 50 -21.48 3.54 4.93
C PRO A 50 -20.02 3.81 4.55
N VAL A 51 -19.75 3.94 3.25
CA VAL A 51 -18.41 4.12 2.67
C VAL A 51 -18.36 5.42 1.88
N LYS A 52 -17.22 6.11 1.91
CA LYS A 52 -17.01 7.31 1.10
C LYS A 52 -16.27 6.96 -0.19
N MET A 53 -16.92 7.14 -1.33
CA MET A 53 -16.28 7.03 -2.63
C MET A 53 -15.40 8.27 -2.92
N LEU A 54 -14.13 8.06 -3.22
CA LEU A 54 -13.16 9.04 -3.70
C LEU A 54 -12.91 8.74 -5.18
N ARG A 55 -13.55 9.50 -6.08
CA ARG A 55 -13.50 9.24 -7.52
C ARG A 55 -12.29 9.94 -8.15
N ASN A 56 -11.44 9.19 -8.85
CA ASN A 56 -10.37 9.75 -9.67
C ASN A 56 -10.92 10.22 -11.02
N GLU A 57 -11.68 11.33 -11.02
CA GLU A 57 -12.42 11.85 -12.18
C GLU A 57 -11.56 12.15 -13.42
N LEU A 58 -10.26 12.44 -13.23
CA LEU A 58 -9.33 12.75 -14.31
C LEU A 58 -8.55 11.53 -14.83
N ARG A 59 -8.73 10.36 -14.20
CA ARG A 59 -8.08 9.14 -14.65
C ARG A 59 -8.86 8.56 -15.84
N PRO A 60 -8.22 8.36 -17.00
CA PRO A 60 -8.91 7.75 -18.12
C PRO A 60 -9.17 6.27 -17.85
N ASP A 61 -10.33 5.77 -18.26
CA ASP A 61 -10.77 4.40 -18.05
C ASP A 61 -9.81 3.35 -18.62
N PHE A 62 -9.00 3.65 -19.64
CA PHE A 62 -8.01 2.69 -20.18
C PHE A 62 -6.74 2.56 -19.31
N SER A 63 -6.54 3.44 -18.32
CA SER A 63 -5.37 3.42 -17.45
C SER A 63 -5.57 2.41 -16.32
N THR A 64 -5.07 1.20 -16.50
CA THR A 64 -5.18 0.08 -15.55
C THR A 64 -4.11 0.10 -14.44
N GLY A 65 -3.26 1.15 -14.35
CA GLY A 65 -2.08 1.22 -13.47
C GLY A 65 -2.07 2.38 -12.45
N HIS A 66 -0.94 2.64 -11.77
CA HIS A 66 -0.73 3.71 -10.77
C HIS A 66 -1.19 3.40 -9.34
N LEU A 67 -0.95 2.19 -8.83
CA LEU A 67 -1.21 1.87 -7.42
C LEU A 67 -0.45 2.79 -6.46
N ALA A 68 0.82 3.10 -6.76
CA ALA A 68 1.62 4.06 -5.99
C ALA A 68 0.90 5.39 -5.74
N ARG A 69 0.22 5.94 -6.76
CA ARG A 69 -0.56 7.19 -6.62
C ARG A 69 -1.76 7.02 -5.72
N ASN A 70 -2.47 5.89 -5.82
CA ASN A 70 -3.65 5.63 -4.99
C ASN A 70 -3.24 5.46 -3.53
N TRP A 71 -2.10 4.80 -3.27
CA TRP A 71 -1.54 4.70 -1.93
C TRP A 71 -1.10 6.06 -1.39
N ASN A 72 -0.48 6.90 -2.21
CA ASN A 72 -0.17 8.28 -1.81
C ASN A 72 -1.44 9.08 -1.52
N GLN A 73 -2.50 8.95 -2.32
CA GLN A 73 -3.79 9.55 -2.03
C GLN A 73 -4.34 9.09 -0.68
N ALA A 74 -4.27 7.79 -0.38
CA ALA A 74 -4.70 7.25 0.91
C ALA A 74 -3.87 7.76 2.08
N LEU A 75 -2.54 7.77 1.96
CA LEU A 75 -1.64 8.27 3.02
C LEU A 75 -1.84 9.77 3.29
N ILE A 76 -1.91 10.57 2.23
CA ILE A 76 -2.08 12.03 2.32
C ILE A 76 -3.46 12.38 2.87
N ASN A 77 -4.55 11.82 2.33
CA ASN A 77 -5.90 12.11 2.85
C ASN A 77 -6.18 11.44 4.20
N GLY A 78 -5.46 10.36 4.50
CA GLY A 78 -5.60 9.58 5.72
C GLY A 78 -4.97 10.28 6.91
N PHE A 79 -3.68 10.62 6.81
CA PHE A 79 -2.97 11.29 7.88
C PHE A 79 -3.08 12.81 7.82
N VAL A 80 -3.21 13.42 6.65
CA VAL A 80 -3.29 14.89 6.42
C VAL A 80 -2.01 15.64 6.78
N ASP A 81 -1.48 15.43 7.98
CA ASP A 81 -0.30 16.08 8.55
C ASP A 81 0.47 15.01 9.37
N LEU A 82 1.77 14.83 9.16
CA LEU A 82 2.55 13.81 9.87
C LEU A 82 2.93 14.22 11.30
N LYS A 83 2.89 15.52 11.62
CA LYS A 83 3.11 16.05 12.99
C LYS A 83 1.84 16.05 13.82
N SER A 84 0.68 16.18 13.18
CA SER A 84 -0.64 16.12 13.82
C SER A 84 -1.61 15.25 13.02
N PRO A 85 -1.37 13.92 12.98
CA PRO A 85 -2.10 13.02 12.09
C PRO A 85 -3.59 12.94 12.41
N ASP A 86 -4.41 12.99 11.36
CA ASP A 86 -5.87 12.86 11.44
C ASP A 86 -6.35 11.42 11.68
N ALA A 87 -5.45 10.44 11.68
CA ALA A 87 -5.73 9.05 12.01
C ALA A 87 -4.55 8.44 12.77
N ASP A 88 -4.86 7.54 13.71
CA ASP A 88 -3.86 6.76 14.45
C ASP A 88 -3.34 5.59 13.61
N LEU A 89 -4.20 5.06 12.73
CA LEU A 89 -3.92 3.89 11.91
C LEU A 89 -4.58 4.04 10.54
N LEU A 90 -3.81 3.79 9.48
CA LEU A 90 -4.36 3.56 8.14
C LEU A 90 -4.26 2.09 7.76
N ILE A 91 -5.30 1.58 7.11
CA ILE A 91 -5.30 0.27 6.47
C ILE A 91 -5.59 0.51 4.99
N LEU A 92 -4.68 0.09 4.12
CA LEU A 92 -4.78 0.21 2.67
C LEU A 92 -4.95 -1.19 2.10
N SER A 93 -5.97 -1.41 1.26
CA SER A 93 -6.20 -2.71 0.65
C SER A 93 -6.67 -2.61 -0.79
N GLN A 94 -6.42 -3.68 -1.56
CA GLN A 94 -7.06 -3.87 -2.84
C GLN A 94 -8.51 -4.37 -2.63
N ASN A 95 -9.35 -4.21 -3.66
CA ASN A 95 -10.76 -4.59 -3.60
C ASN A 95 -11.00 -6.11 -3.59
N ASP A 96 -9.97 -6.92 -3.83
CA ASP A 96 -10.04 -8.38 -3.77
C ASP A 96 -9.46 -8.97 -2.48
N CYS A 97 -9.26 -8.13 -1.46
CA CYS A 97 -9.12 -8.55 -0.07
C CYS A 97 -10.44 -9.10 0.49
N GLU A 98 -10.33 -10.10 1.35
CA GLU A 98 -11.40 -10.50 2.26
C GLU A 98 -10.82 -10.61 3.67
N PHE A 99 -11.45 -9.95 4.63
CA PHE A 99 -10.94 -9.83 5.98
C PHE A 99 -11.57 -10.87 6.91
N GLU A 100 -10.78 -11.36 7.87
CA GLU A 100 -11.29 -12.23 8.92
C GLU A 100 -12.13 -11.46 9.95
N THR A 101 -13.03 -12.18 10.63
CA THR A 101 -13.80 -11.59 11.73
C THR A 101 -12.84 -11.26 12.88
N GLY A 102 -12.72 -9.97 13.21
CA GLY A 102 -11.77 -9.49 14.24
C GLY A 102 -10.40 -9.07 13.69
N TYR A 103 -10.22 -8.97 12.36
CA TYR A 103 -8.96 -8.53 11.75
C TYR A 103 -8.42 -7.22 12.34
N LEU A 104 -9.34 -6.32 12.73
CA LEU A 104 -8.99 -4.99 13.21
C LEU A 104 -8.26 -5.05 14.55
N ASP A 105 -8.68 -5.92 15.47
CA ASP A 105 -8.03 -6.10 16.77
C ASP A 105 -6.62 -6.65 16.59
N GLU A 106 -6.44 -7.57 15.64
CA GLU A 106 -5.13 -8.11 15.30
C GLU A 106 -4.22 -7.05 14.67
N CYS A 107 -4.73 -6.24 13.74
CA CYS A 107 -4.00 -5.09 13.22
C CYS A 107 -3.53 -4.16 14.36
N ILE A 108 -4.43 -3.78 15.27
CA ILE A 108 -4.11 -2.89 16.39
C ILE A 108 -3.05 -3.52 17.30
N ARG A 109 -3.18 -4.81 17.61
CA ARG A 109 -2.20 -5.54 18.41
C ARG A 109 -0.82 -5.53 17.76
N LEU A 110 -0.73 -5.73 16.45
CA LEU A 110 0.54 -5.73 15.72
C LEU A 110 1.19 -4.33 15.70
N HIS A 111 0.38 -3.27 15.65
CA HIS A 111 0.84 -1.87 15.72
C HIS A 111 1.29 -1.42 17.11
N GLN A 112 1.23 -2.30 18.12
CA GLN A 112 1.96 -2.08 19.39
C GLN A 112 3.47 -2.32 19.23
N THR A 113 3.87 -3.08 18.22
CA THR A 113 5.27 -3.46 17.95
C THR A 113 5.81 -2.78 16.71
N TYR A 114 5.04 -2.80 15.63
CA TYR A 114 5.44 -2.36 14.29
C TYR A 114 4.76 -1.06 13.90
N ASP A 115 5.45 -0.21 13.14
CA ASP A 115 4.85 0.96 12.51
C ASP A 115 4.22 0.61 11.14
N LEU A 116 4.68 -0.47 10.51
CA LEU A 116 4.17 -0.96 9.22
C LEU A 116 4.02 -2.48 9.24
N VAL A 117 2.89 -2.96 8.74
CA VAL A 117 2.64 -4.40 8.56
C VAL A 117 1.99 -4.65 7.21
N THR A 118 2.55 -5.55 6.41
CA THR A 118 1.90 -6.05 5.19
C THR A 118 1.16 -7.36 5.46
N TYR A 119 0.04 -7.57 4.78
CA TYR A 119 -0.76 -8.78 4.83
C TYR A 119 -0.98 -9.31 3.41
N GLY A 120 -0.57 -10.55 3.17
CA GLY A 120 -0.62 -11.16 1.86
C GLY A 120 0.54 -10.78 0.93
N GLU A 121 0.31 -10.93 -0.37
CA GLU A 121 1.32 -10.78 -1.41
C GLU A 121 1.35 -9.34 -1.96
N GLY A 122 2.56 -8.82 -2.16
CA GLY A 122 2.79 -7.45 -2.64
C GLY A 122 2.15 -6.39 -1.74
N ASP A 123 1.38 -5.51 -2.36
CA ASP A 123 0.63 -4.42 -1.72
C ASP A 123 -0.87 -4.74 -1.60
N ASN A 124 -1.24 -6.01 -1.52
CA ASN A 124 -2.63 -6.43 -1.43
C ASN A 124 -3.32 -5.81 -0.19
N CYS A 125 -2.67 -5.87 0.97
CA CYS A 125 -3.10 -5.15 2.17
C CYS A 125 -1.89 -4.69 2.98
N ILE A 126 -1.88 -3.43 3.40
CA ILE A 126 -0.81 -2.84 4.23
C ILE A 126 -1.43 -1.92 5.27
N SER A 127 -0.91 -1.95 6.50
CA SER A 127 -1.32 -1.05 7.57
C SER A 127 -0.17 -0.18 8.06
N TYR A 128 -0.47 1.06 8.44
CA TYR A 128 0.49 2.11 8.74
C TYR A 128 0.13 2.85 10.02
N ALA A 129 1.10 3.01 10.91
CA ALA A 129 1.15 4.12 11.85
C ALA A 129 1.73 5.37 11.13
N PRO A 130 1.42 6.60 11.60
CA PRO A 130 1.98 7.83 11.03
C PRO A 130 3.51 7.81 10.96
N ARG A 131 4.16 7.20 11.97
CA ARG A 131 5.61 7.03 12.05
C ARG A 131 6.20 6.33 10.84
N ALA A 132 5.50 5.32 10.29
CA ALA A 132 5.93 4.62 9.09
C ALA A 132 6.11 5.58 7.92
N VAL A 133 5.15 6.47 7.70
CA VAL A 133 5.19 7.43 6.60
C VAL A 133 6.22 8.53 6.86
N ALA A 134 6.37 8.99 8.11
CA ALA A 134 7.41 9.96 8.46
C ALA A 134 8.84 9.44 8.22
N ARG A 135 9.07 8.13 8.37
CA ARG A 135 10.37 7.49 8.08
C ARG A 135 10.55 7.11 6.62
N VAL A 136 9.54 6.48 6.02
CA VAL A 136 9.69 5.87 4.69
C VAL A 136 9.38 6.86 3.59
N GLY A 137 8.49 7.82 3.87
CA GLY A 137 7.92 8.72 2.88
C GLY A 137 6.80 8.04 2.07
N LEU A 138 6.51 8.67 0.94
CA LEU A 138 5.47 8.24 0.01
C LEU A 138 5.96 7.14 -0.94
N TRP A 139 5.01 6.54 -1.66
CA TRP A 139 5.27 5.63 -2.77
C TRP A 139 5.88 6.39 -3.95
N ASP A 140 6.85 5.78 -4.62
CA ASP A 140 7.52 6.40 -5.77
C ASP A 140 6.62 6.33 -7.00
N GLU A 141 6.00 7.45 -7.35
CA GLU A 141 4.99 7.51 -8.42
C GLU A 141 5.56 7.32 -9.84
N ARG A 142 6.88 7.26 -9.98
CA ARG A 142 7.52 6.85 -11.24
C ARG A 142 7.21 5.39 -11.58
N PHE A 143 6.85 4.59 -10.57
CA PHE A 143 6.28 3.27 -10.77
C PHE A 143 4.80 3.37 -11.18
N CYS A 144 4.57 3.63 -12.47
CA CYS A 144 3.28 4.04 -13.02
C CYS A 144 2.33 2.90 -13.46
N ASN A 145 2.63 1.64 -13.11
CA ASN A 145 1.77 0.48 -13.37
C ASN A 145 1.43 -0.25 -12.07
N ILE A 146 1.03 -1.53 -12.12
CA ILE A 146 0.71 -2.34 -10.93
C ILE A 146 1.89 -3.19 -10.42
N GLY A 147 3.06 -3.09 -11.06
CA GLY A 147 4.21 -3.94 -10.77
C GLY A 147 5.40 -3.16 -10.21
N TYR A 148 6.06 -3.76 -9.22
CA TYR A 148 7.33 -3.36 -8.61
C TYR A 148 7.31 -2.07 -7.80
N GLN A 149 6.19 -1.33 -7.76
CA GLN A 149 6.01 -0.21 -6.84
C GLN A 149 6.08 -0.68 -5.37
N GLU A 150 5.54 -1.87 -5.09
CA GLU A 150 5.61 -2.53 -3.79
C GLU A 150 7.00 -3.05 -3.50
N ALA A 151 7.73 -3.55 -4.51
CA ALA A 151 9.14 -3.89 -4.34
C ALA A 151 9.95 -2.70 -3.78
N ASP A 152 9.74 -1.52 -4.38
CA ASP A 152 10.41 -0.29 -4.00
C ASP A 152 10.04 0.16 -2.60
N TYR A 153 8.74 0.26 -2.32
CA TYR A 153 8.26 0.75 -1.04
C TYR A 153 8.65 -0.18 0.10
N LEU A 154 8.49 -1.49 -0.08
CA LEU A 154 8.82 -2.48 0.95
C LEU A 154 10.31 -2.54 1.24
N LEU A 155 11.17 -2.39 0.22
CA LEU A 155 12.62 -2.32 0.44
C LEU A 155 12.98 -1.07 1.27
N ARG A 156 12.41 0.10 0.94
CA ARG A 156 12.59 1.32 1.74
C ARG A 156 12.05 1.15 3.16
N ALA A 157 10.88 0.53 3.32
CA ALA A 157 10.30 0.26 4.63
C ALA A 157 11.27 -0.58 5.50
N ALA A 158 11.81 -1.68 4.96
CA ALA A 158 12.78 -2.48 5.70
C ALA A 158 14.06 -1.71 6.07
N ILE A 159 14.57 -0.86 5.16
CA ILE A 159 15.78 -0.05 5.40
C ILE A 159 15.54 1.02 6.47
N TYR A 160 14.43 1.76 6.41
CA TYR A 160 14.23 2.96 7.24
C TYR A 160 13.45 2.72 8.54
N LEU A 161 12.67 1.62 8.61
CA LEU A 161 11.96 1.20 9.82
C LEU A 161 12.66 0.09 10.58
N ARG A 162 13.48 -0.74 9.91
CA ARG A 162 14.19 -1.86 10.55
C ARG A 162 13.21 -2.73 11.36
N ASP A 163 13.47 -2.95 12.64
CA ASP A 163 12.65 -3.72 13.58
C ASP A 163 11.19 -3.25 13.70
N LYS A 164 10.87 -2.04 13.20
CA LYS A 164 9.51 -1.49 13.16
C LYS A 164 8.71 -1.81 11.90
N ALA A 165 9.25 -2.57 10.95
CA ALA A 165 8.48 -3.08 9.81
C ALA A 165 8.30 -4.60 9.87
N SER A 166 7.09 -5.07 9.57
CA SER A 166 6.80 -6.47 9.25
C SER A 166 6.34 -6.58 7.79
N ILE A 167 7.08 -7.34 7.00
CA ILE A 167 6.86 -7.56 5.56
C ILE A 167 6.67 -9.05 5.34
N ASN A 168 5.47 -9.41 4.90
CA ASN A 168 4.97 -10.78 4.80
C ASN A 168 4.78 -11.24 3.34
N ASP A 169 5.60 -10.74 2.44
CA ASP A 169 5.48 -10.96 0.99
C ASP A 169 6.40 -12.10 0.48
N GLY A 170 6.34 -13.23 1.17
CA GLY A 170 7.26 -14.35 0.98
C GLY A 170 6.81 -15.42 -0.01
N ALA A 171 5.51 -15.58 -0.28
CA ALA A 171 5.02 -16.73 -1.03
C ALA A 171 5.56 -16.73 -2.48
N ASN A 172 5.33 -15.64 -3.21
CA ASN A 172 5.67 -15.51 -4.63
C ASN A 172 6.88 -14.60 -4.88
N HIS A 173 7.05 -13.52 -4.11
CA HIS A 173 8.10 -12.52 -4.38
C HIS A 173 9.39 -12.71 -3.58
N LYS A 174 9.37 -13.57 -2.55
CA LYS A 174 10.52 -13.82 -1.65
C LYS A 174 11.04 -12.53 -0.99
N ARG A 175 10.13 -11.61 -0.64
CA ARG A 175 10.41 -10.37 0.10
C ARG A 175 9.89 -10.52 1.53
N GLN A 176 10.79 -10.68 2.50
CA GLN A 176 10.40 -10.82 3.90
C GLN A 176 11.31 -10.01 4.83
N HIS A 177 10.70 -9.42 5.85
CA HIS A 177 11.38 -8.69 6.92
C HIS A 177 10.53 -8.80 8.19
N ASN A 178 11.08 -9.33 9.28
CA ASN A 178 10.34 -9.60 10.52
C ASN A 178 8.93 -10.20 10.28
N PRO A 179 8.83 -11.33 9.55
CA PRO A 179 7.53 -11.90 9.20
C PRO A 179 6.77 -12.34 10.45
N ILE A 180 5.45 -12.22 10.40
CA ILE A 180 4.52 -12.65 11.44
C ILE A 180 3.77 -13.90 10.99
N ASP A 181 3.36 -14.71 11.96
CA ASP A 181 2.64 -15.97 11.78
C ASP A 181 1.11 -15.81 11.90
N THR A 182 0.62 -14.57 11.92
CA THR A 182 -0.80 -14.24 12.13
C THR A 182 -1.43 -13.48 10.95
N VAL A 183 -0.79 -13.50 9.77
CA VAL A 183 -1.32 -12.84 8.56
C VAL A 183 -2.73 -13.31 8.23
N GLU A 184 -2.99 -14.61 8.40
CA GLU A 184 -4.27 -15.25 8.16
C GLU A 184 -5.35 -14.86 9.17
N LYS A 185 -5.01 -14.24 10.29
CA LYS A 185 -5.99 -13.64 11.22
C LYS A 185 -6.48 -12.27 10.75
N VAL A 186 -5.83 -11.68 9.74
CA VAL A 186 -6.20 -10.38 9.19
C VAL A 186 -6.88 -10.54 7.84
N THR A 187 -6.20 -11.19 6.89
CA THR A 187 -6.69 -11.35 5.51
C THR A 187 -6.74 -12.81 5.13
N LYS A 188 -7.81 -13.20 4.44
CA LYS A 188 -7.93 -14.51 3.80
C LYS A 188 -7.02 -14.57 2.58
N ARG A 189 -6.34 -15.71 2.40
CA ARG A 189 -5.58 -15.96 1.18
C ARG A 189 -6.53 -16.29 0.04
N LEU A 190 -6.67 -15.34 -0.88
CA LEU A 190 -7.46 -15.48 -2.10
C LEU A 190 -6.53 -15.55 -3.33
N PRO A 191 -6.96 -16.21 -4.42
CA PRO A 191 -6.24 -16.13 -5.70
C PRO A 191 -6.13 -14.66 -6.11
N THR A 192 -4.97 -14.24 -6.62
CA THR A 192 -4.73 -12.85 -7.05
C THR A 192 -5.43 -12.51 -8.37
N GLY A 193 -5.47 -11.23 -8.75
CA GLY A 193 -5.92 -10.83 -10.10
C GLY A 193 -5.13 -11.50 -11.24
N TYR A 194 -3.85 -11.82 -11.00
CA TYR A 194 -3.02 -12.63 -11.91
C TYR A 194 -3.56 -14.05 -12.04
N ASP A 195 -3.78 -14.73 -10.91
CA ASP A 195 -4.28 -16.11 -10.86
C ASP A 195 -5.66 -16.24 -11.53
N ARG A 196 -6.50 -15.21 -11.34
CA ARG A 196 -7.83 -15.10 -11.95
C ARG A 196 -7.80 -14.66 -13.43
N LYS A 197 -6.62 -14.28 -13.96
CA LYS A 197 -6.42 -13.75 -15.32
C LYS A 197 -7.33 -12.57 -15.64
N GLU A 198 -7.46 -11.64 -14.70
CA GLU A 198 -8.28 -10.45 -14.90
C GLU A 198 -7.74 -9.59 -16.04
N GLU A 199 -8.62 -9.14 -16.93
CA GLU A 199 -8.24 -8.41 -18.14
C GLU A 199 -7.40 -7.16 -17.83
N SER A 200 -7.82 -6.39 -16.82
CA SER A 200 -7.10 -5.18 -16.37
C SER A 200 -5.71 -5.50 -15.84
N HIS A 201 -5.58 -6.58 -15.08
CA HIS A 201 -4.30 -7.07 -14.56
C HIS A 201 -3.37 -7.44 -15.71
N MET A 202 -3.84 -8.29 -16.62
CA MET A 202 -3.06 -8.74 -17.79
C MET A 202 -2.70 -7.59 -18.74
N ALA A 203 -3.58 -6.59 -18.89
CA ALA A 203 -3.30 -5.39 -19.67
C ALA A 203 -2.17 -4.56 -19.05
N SER A 204 -2.17 -4.41 -17.72
CA SER A 204 -1.16 -3.66 -16.97
C SER A 204 0.22 -4.34 -17.02
N MET A 205 0.26 -5.68 -16.98
CA MET A 205 1.50 -6.47 -17.05
C MET A 205 2.36 -6.19 -18.27
N ARG A 206 1.77 -5.73 -19.39
CA ARG A 206 2.51 -5.37 -20.61
C ARG A 206 3.54 -4.26 -20.38
N TYR A 207 3.34 -3.46 -19.35
CA TYR A 207 4.20 -2.33 -19.00
C TYR A 207 5.18 -2.65 -17.86
N HIS A 208 5.16 -3.85 -17.27
CA HIS A 208 6.01 -4.23 -16.14
C HIS A 208 7.50 -4.06 -16.45
N ARG A 209 7.93 -4.28 -17.69
CA ARG A 209 9.32 -4.07 -18.08
C ARG A 209 9.82 -2.66 -17.77
N HIS A 210 8.99 -1.63 -17.95
CA HIS A 210 9.38 -0.25 -17.69
C HIS A 210 9.67 -0.02 -16.20
N THR A 211 8.79 -0.48 -15.32
CA THR A 211 8.95 -0.32 -13.87
C THR A 211 10.00 -1.27 -13.30
N HIS A 212 10.19 -2.43 -13.91
CA HIS A 212 11.32 -3.32 -13.62
C HIS A 212 12.66 -2.65 -13.91
N ASP A 213 12.82 -2.08 -15.11
CA ASP A 213 14.06 -1.41 -15.51
C ASP A 213 14.34 -0.18 -14.62
N LEU A 214 13.29 0.54 -14.20
CA LEU A 214 13.39 1.59 -13.19
C LEU A 214 13.87 1.05 -11.84
N PHE A 215 13.31 -0.07 -11.36
CA PHE A 215 13.74 -0.72 -10.12
C PHE A 215 15.22 -1.09 -10.17
N LEU A 216 15.64 -1.77 -11.23
CA LEU A 216 17.03 -2.15 -11.45
C LEU A 216 17.96 -0.94 -11.51
N ALA A 217 17.53 0.14 -12.17
CA ALA A 217 18.30 1.37 -12.24
C ALA A 217 18.44 2.02 -10.86
N LYS A 218 17.37 2.02 -10.06
CA LYS A 218 17.29 2.60 -8.72
C LYS A 218 18.09 1.82 -7.67
N TRP A 219 18.01 0.49 -7.67
CA TRP A 219 18.52 -0.33 -6.57
C TRP A 219 19.68 -1.26 -6.96
N LYS A 220 19.97 -1.41 -8.26
CA LYS A 220 21.02 -2.29 -8.79
C LYS A 220 20.90 -3.75 -8.32
N ARG A 221 19.67 -4.20 -8.06
CA ARG A 221 19.33 -5.54 -7.60
C ARG A 221 17.93 -5.96 -8.09
N PRO A 222 17.62 -7.26 -8.13
CA PRO A 222 16.29 -7.72 -8.51
C PRO A 222 15.20 -7.24 -7.51
N PRO A 223 13.95 -7.09 -7.96
CA PRO A 223 12.84 -6.63 -7.13
C PRO A 223 12.29 -7.66 -6.15
N GLY A 224 12.61 -8.94 -6.33
CA GLY A 224 12.31 -10.03 -5.40
C GLY A 224 13.59 -10.71 -4.93
N ASP A 225 13.44 -11.84 -4.24
CA ASP A 225 14.56 -12.69 -3.81
C ASP A 225 15.64 -11.89 -3.05
N TRP A 226 15.22 -11.20 -1.98
CA TRP A 226 16.13 -10.35 -1.22
C TRP A 226 17.28 -11.18 -0.62
N ALA A 227 18.51 -10.86 -1.04
CA ALA A 227 19.72 -11.41 -0.45
C ALA A 227 19.89 -10.92 1.00
N ASP A 228 20.65 -11.64 1.82
CA ASP A 228 20.87 -11.32 3.25
C ASP A 228 21.36 -9.88 3.51
N ASP A 229 22.02 -9.26 2.52
CA ASP A 229 22.59 -7.92 2.61
C ASP A 229 21.62 -6.78 2.25
N TYR A 230 20.34 -7.07 1.95
CA TYR A 230 19.40 -6.09 1.40
C TYR A 230 19.20 -4.85 2.26
N LEU A 231 19.44 -4.97 3.57
CA LEU A 231 19.41 -3.88 4.52
C LEU A 231 20.52 -2.84 4.35
N SER A 232 21.57 -3.15 3.58
CA SER A 232 22.65 -2.23 3.18
C SER A 232 22.49 -1.66 1.77
N THR A 233 21.37 -1.94 1.10
CA THR A 233 21.11 -1.40 -0.24
C THR A 233 21.07 0.12 -0.21
N GLN A 234 21.70 0.75 -1.21
CA GLN A 234 21.63 2.19 -1.41
C GLN A 234 20.82 2.53 -2.66
N GLN A 235 20.12 3.67 -2.61
CA GLN A 235 19.39 4.18 -3.75
C GLN A 235 20.34 4.94 -4.68
N HIS A 236 20.39 4.56 -5.95
CA HIS A 236 21.29 5.13 -6.96
C HIS A 236 20.65 6.22 -7.83
N LEU A 237 19.32 6.26 -7.90
CA LEU A 237 18.61 7.30 -8.63
C LEU A 237 18.19 8.43 -7.71
N LEU A 238 18.27 9.65 -8.23
CA LEU A 238 17.76 10.85 -7.57
C LEU A 238 16.24 10.75 -7.44
N ASN A 239 15.70 11.30 -6.36
CA ASN A 239 14.26 11.39 -6.12
C ASN A 239 13.80 12.85 -6.07
N HIS A 240 12.50 13.04 -6.24
CA HIS A 240 11.85 14.35 -6.27
C HIS A 240 10.72 14.41 -5.26
N ILE A 241 10.53 15.58 -4.66
CA ILE A 241 9.35 15.88 -3.85
C ILE A 241 8.18 16.12 -4.80
N TYR A 242 7.11 15.35 -4.65
CA TYR A 242 5.86 15.51 -5.40
C TYR A 242 4.81 16.29 -4.60
N TYR A 243 4.83 16.15 -3.28
CA TYR A 243 3.84 16.70 -2.35
C TYR A 243 4.52 17.51 -1.25
N PRO A 244 5.09 18.69 -1.54
CA PRO A 244 5.93 19.42 -0.59
C PRO A 244 5.25 19.76 0.74
N TYR A 245 3.93 19.99 0.74
CA TYR A 245 3.17 20.28 1.95
C TYR A 245 3.02 19.09 2.90
N PHE A 246 3.16 17.86 2.38
CA PHE A 246 3.07 16.64 3.17
C PHE A 246 4.46 16.03 3.40
N GLU A 247 5.28 15.96 2.34
CA GLU A 247 6.63 15.39 2.39
C GLU A 247 7.63 16.24 3.18
N ALA A 248 7.36 17.53 3.46
CA ALA A 248 8.24 18.36 4.28
C ALA A 248 8.50 17.79 5.68
N ASP A 249 7.62 16.91 6.17
CA ASP A 249 7.74 16.26 7.47
C ASP A 249 8.35 14.85 7.39
N VAL A 250 8.79 14.40 6.21
CA VAL A 250 9.52 13.13 6.05
C VAL A 250 10.97 13.32 6.51
N GLU A 251 11.41 12.45 7.41
CA GLU A 251 12.65 12.62 8.17
C GLU A 251 13.91 12.22 7.40
N THR A 252 13.78 11.29 6.46
CA THR A 252 14.93 10.65 5.81
C THR A 252 15.12 11.09 4.36
N LEU A 253 14.57 12.24 3.94
CA LEU A 253 14.64 12.68 2.54
C LEU A 253 16.09 12.80 2.03
N ALA A 254 17.01 13.28 2.88
CA ALA A 254 18.43 13.35 2.58
C ALA A 254 19.07 11.96 2.38
N GLU A 255 18.70 10.98 3.22
CA GLU A 255 19.16 9.59 3.12
C GLU A 255 18.61 8.91 1.85
N GLN A 256 17.44 9.33 1.39
CA GLN A 256 16.71 8.81 0.24
C GLN A 256 17.07 9.48 -1.09
N ASN A 257 18.19 10.20 -1.16
CA ASN A 257 18.73 10.79 -2.39
C ASN A 257 17.74 11.76 -3.09
N TYR A 258 16.95 12.51 -2.31
CA TYR A 258 16.07 13.55 -2.84
C TYR A 258 16.86 14.79 -3.23
N LEU A 259 16.58 15.33 -4.43
CA LEU A 259 17.31 16.48 -5.01
C LEU A 259 17.38 17.72 -4.12
N ALA A 260 16.36 17.96 -3.30
CA ALA A 260 16.30 19.16 -2.45
C ALA A 260 17.32 19.15 -1.29
N PHE A 261 18.03 18.03 -1.08
CA PHE A 261 18.90 17.81 0.09
C PHE A 261 20.28 17.26 -0.30
N LEU A 262 20.71 17.45 -1.55
CA LEU A 262 22.06 17.13 -2.05
C LEU A 262 23.06 18.26 -1.81
#